data_AF-A0A064CLU8-F1
#
_entry.id   AF-A0A064CLU8-F1
#
_cell.length_a   1.000
_cell.length_b   1.000
_cell.length_c   1.000
_cell.angle_alpha   90.00
_cell.angle_beta   90.00
_cell.angle_gamma   90.00
#
_symmetry.space_group_name_H-M   'P 1'
#
loop_
_entity.id
_entity.type
_entity.pdbx_description
1 polymer ?
#
loop_
_entity_poly.entity_id
_entity_poly.type
_entity_poly.pdbx_seq_one_letter_code
_entity_poly.pdbx_strand_id
1 'polypeptide(L)'
;MIGVNRLRALSAVGLLGLLTAAVVLVADLHRPPAPADIGAISGPYASLLASSVDLGPARTDHVQLTAALRDGSRPDLLMGWAVQQNLSVRWRPGDSWAILEGAPDAVSGAFDVDVHDYRGKRGQVFYASPQQPSVPQSLSVEVAGLGRILGYTPHRESKVWMLPLEVPDQGLSPSALLRTYNAMPLRDKGYTGKGTTVVVFAFDGFDQADLDTFATTFNLPKFTPDVVGGMPSARRGEATMDLEAIHAIAPGAKKVLVNARSTVEGDGSYEKIAKLMEDTERTYPGAVWSFSIGWGCDKLITAADLAPVRAALSAAHRSGTTAFDASGDLAGLDCKGGDEWSSPPSDNDIGLDAVASMPEMTDVGGTTVSTDDKGDWLAEQSWFDPPLSQGTGGGVSALFERPEWQQHLSAPKGDGKRLTPDIAAVADPFTGVQIVFNQQVIVGGGTSLAAPIWAGLTALMNQFVVDKGGSLIGNINPVLYAIAQGTPLPAFRDVVLGGNAVANAGPGYDLVTGLGTPNVENLAQNILVTQKVVG
;
A
#
# COMPACT_ATOMS: atom_id res chain seq x y z
N MET A 1 -49.44 26.39 -75.64
CA MET A 1 -50.75 27.07 -75.59
C MET A 1 -51.07 27.41 -74.13
N ILE A 2 -51.97 28.36 -73.90
CA ILE A 2 -52.94 28.49 -72.78
C ILE A 2 -52.89 27.32 -71.76
N GLY A 3 -52.85 27.47 -70.42
CA GLY A 3 -52.92 28.62 -69.50
C GLY A 3 -53.18 28.05 -68.08
N VAL A 4 -52.52 28.50 -67.00
CA VAL A 4 -53.00 29.55 -66.06
C VAL A 4 -54.51 29.38 -65.75
N ASN A 5 -54.93 29.05 -64.53
CA ASN A 5 -55.02 29.90 -63.31
C ASN A 5 -55.44 28.95 -62.14
N ARG A 6 -55.31 29.16 -60.80
CA ARG A 6 -55.18 30.33 -59.89
C ARG A 6 -54.16 29.97 -58.75
N LEU A 7 -54.07 30.49 -57.51
CA LEU A 7 -54.87 31.47 -56.74
C LEU A 7 -54.04 32.15 -55.59
N ARG A 8 -53.78 33.47 -55.71
CA ARG A 8 -53.34 34.48 -54.67
C ARG A 8 -52.02 34.19 -53.89
N ALA A 9 -51.00 35.06 -53.86
CA ALA A 9 -50.90 36.49 -53.46
C ALA A 9 -51.17 36.71 -51.94
N LEU A 10 -50.37 37.45 -51.16
CA LEU A 10 -49.50 38.62 -51.44
C LEU A 10 -48.04 38.49 -50.91
N SER A 11 -47.22 39.55 -51.06
CA SER A 11 -45.79 39.61 -50.68
C SER A 11 -45.45 40.83 -49.80
N ALA A 12 -44.44 40.66 -48.94
CA ALA A 12 -43.74 41.69 -48.12
C ALA A 12 -44.59 42.41 -47.04
N VAL A 13 -44.04 42.98 -45.96
CA VAL A 13 -42.65 43.38 -45.63
C VAL A 13 -42.32 42.99 -44.17
N GLY A 14 -41.07 42.62 -43.87
CA GLY A 14 -40.56 42.63 -42.48
C GLY A 14 -39.32 41.75 -42.22
N LEU A 15 -38.27 42.37 -41.66
CA LEU A 15 -37.12 41.86 -40.87
C LEU A 15 -36.89 40.33 -40.77
N LEU A 16 -35.66 39.80 -40.84
CA LEU A 16 -34.42 40.34 -40.23
C LEU A 16 -33.15 39.89 -40.99
N GLY A 17 -32.05 40.66 -40.90
CA GLY A 17 -30.76 40.37 -41.52
C GLY A 17 -29.74 39.66 -40.61
N LEU A 18 -28.72 39.06 -41.25
CA LEU A 18 -27.58 38.35 -40.63
C LEU A 18 -26.63 39.24 -39.81
N LEU A 19 -25.74 38.59 -39.04
CA LEU A 19 -24.60 39.13 -38.25
C LEU A 19 -25.05 39.84 -36.94
N THR A 20 -24.48 39.58 -35.76
CA THR A 20 -23.17 38.99 -35.39
C THR A 20 -23.25 38.07 -34.16
N ALA A 21 -22.56 36.93 -34.18
CA ALA A 21 -22.22 36.16 -32.98
C ALA A 21 -20.71 36.29 -32.71
N ALA A 22 -20.33 37.05 -31.69
CA ALA A 22 -18.93 37.21 -31.30
C ALA A 22 -18.45 35.97 -30.52
N VAL A 23 -17.73 35.08 -31.19
CA VAL A 23 -16.99 34.01 -30.50
C VAL A 23 -15.82 34.66 -29.77
N VAL A 24 -15.92 34.74 -28.44
CA VAL A 24 -14.77 35.07 -27.60
C VAL A 24 -13.85 33.86 -27.60
N LEU A 25 -12.86 33.84 -28.51
CA LEU A 25 -11.65 33.07 -28.24
C LEU A 25 -11.00 33.70 -27.02
N VAL A 26 -11.14 33.05 -25.87
CA VAL A 26 -10.14 33.15 -24.82
C VAL A 26 -8.91 32.46 -25.39
N ALA A 27 -8.05 33.23 -26.05
CA ALA A 27 -6.71 32.77 -26.35
C ALA A 27 -6.02 32.56 -25.01
N ASP A 28 -5.61 31.32 -24.73
CA ASP A 28 -4.74 31.01 -23.59
C ASP A 28 -3.39 31.69 -23.85
N LEU A 29 -3.32 32.94 -23.41
CA LEU A 29 -2.09 33.70 -23.21
C LEU A 29 -1.27 32.92 -22.21
N HIS A 30 -0.46 32.00 -22.74
CA HIS A 30 0.59 31.31 -22.03
C HIS A 30 1.42 32.38 -21.32
N ARG A 31 1.17 32.56 -20.03
CA ARG A 31 2.14 33.20 -19.15
C ARG A 31 3.43 32.41 -19.36
N PRO A 32 4.59 33.05 -19.58
CA PRO A 32 5.83 32.32 -19.48
C PRO A 32 5.82 31.61 -18.12
N PRO A 33 6.28 30.35 -18.03
CA PRO A 33 6.34 29.68 -16.75
C PRO A 33 7.09 30.59 -15.77
N ALA A 34 6.55 30.72 -14.56
CA ALA A 34 7.29 31.36 -13.48
C ALA A 34 8.68 30.69 -13.40
N PRO A 35 9.76 31.44 -13.10
CA PRO A 35 11.05 30.80 -12.83
C PRO A 35 10.81 29.74 -11.77
N ALA A 36 11.23 28.50 -12.05
CA ALA A 36 10.95 27.38 -11.15
C ALA A 36 11.61 27.67 -9.79
N ASP A 37 10.79 27.84 -8.76
CA ASP A 37 11.28 28.15 -7.41
C ASP A 37 12.24 27.05 -6.96
N ILE A 38 13.40 27.47 -6.46
CA ILE A 38 14.50 26.55 -6.16
C ILE A 38 14.09 25.68 -4.97
N GLY A 39 13.96 24.38 -5.20
CA GLY A 39 13.46 23.42 -4.21
C GLY A 39 11.97 23.12 -4.29
N ALA A 40 11.20 23.74 -5.20
CA ALA A 40 9.78 23.44 -5.38
C ALA A 40 9.53 21.96 -5.71
N ILE A 41 8.56 21.35 -5.01
CA ILE A 41 8.23 19.93 -5.14
C ILE A 41 7.25 19.74 -6.30
N SER A 42 7.59 18.85 -7.24
CA SER A 42 6.80 18.57 -8.46
C SER A 42 5.89 17.33 -8.33
N GLY A 43 5.13 17.04 -9.40
CA GLY A 43 4.36 15.80 -9.53
C GLY A 43 3.16 15.70 -8.57
N PRO A 44 2.84 14.51 -8.01
CA PRO A 44 1.67 14.29 -7.15
C PRO A 44 1.54 15.28 -5.98
N TYR A 45 2.66 15.72 -5.40
CA TYR A 45 2.65 16.69 -4.30
C TYR A 45 2.22 18.08 -4.79
N ALA A 46 2.71 18.53 -5.95
CA ALA A 46 2.23 19.76 -6.60
C ALA A 46 0.73 19.65 -6.93
N SER A 47 0.28 18.49 -7.42
CA SER A 47 -1.14 18.23 -7.69
C SER A 47 -2.01 18.27 -6.42
N LEU A 48 -1.51 17.77 -5.29
CA LEU A 48 -2.20 17.84 -3.99
C LEU A 48 -2.38 19.30 -3.54
N LEU A 49 -1.33 20.11 -3.60
CA LEU A 49 -1.42 21.53 -3.23
C LEU A 49 -2.27 22.34 -4.22
N ALA A 50 -2.07 22.15 -5.53
CA ALA A 50 -2.83 22.87 -6.57
C ALA A 50 -4.32 22.47 -6.63
N SER A 51 -4.70 21.31 -6.09
CA SER A 51 -6.10 20.89 -5.93
C SER A 51 -6.70 21.23 -4.56
N SER A 52 -5.93 21.89 -3.69
CA SER A 52 -6.33 22.39 -2.38
C SER A 52 -6.47 23.93 -2.41
N VAL A 53 -7.22 24.48 -1.46
CA VAL A 53 -7.31 25.93 -1.26
C VAL A 53 -6.22 26.36 -0.28
N ASP A 54 -5.24 27.12 -0.76
CA ASP A 54 -4.25 27.81 0.07
C ASP A 54 -4.96 28.86 0.95
N LEU A 55 -4.71 28.81 2.27
CA LEU A 55 -5.29 29.71 3.28
C LEU A 55 -4.29 30.80 3.73
N GLY A 56 -3.09 30.82 3.14
CA GLY A 56 -1.95 31.65 3.50
C GLY A 56 -1.04 31.01 4.56
N PRO A 57 -0.08 31.80 5.09
CA PRO A 57 0.88 31.35 6.11
C PRO A 57 0.22 30.63 7.28
N ALA A 58 0.79 29.48 7.64
CA ALA A 58 0.19 28.52 8.55
C ALA A 58 0.00 29.09 9.97
N ARG A 59 -1.11 28.71 10.60
CA ARG A 59 -1.55 29.22 11.92
C ARG A 59 -1.78 28.12 12.95
N THR A 60 -1.34 26.90 12.64
CA THR A 60 -1.20 25.81 13.61
C THR A 60 -0.22 26.20 14.73
N ASP A 61 -0.47 25.73 15.94
CA ASP A 61 0.40 25.97 17.11
C ASP A 61 1.81 25.35 16.93
N HIS A 62 1.94 24.35 16.07
CA HIS A 62 3.23 23.71 15.73
C HIS A 62 3.21 23.04 14.35
N VAL A 63 4.41 22.86 13.79
CA VAL A 63 4.75 22.14 12.57
C VAL A 63 5.89 21.17 12.91
N GLN A 64 5.87 19.97 12.33
CA GLN A 64 6.94 18.97 12.50
C GLN A 64 7.34 18.34 11.16
N LEU A 65 8.59 17.88 11.09
CA LEU A 65 9.16 17.11 10.00
C LEU A 65 10.17 16.08 10.52
N THR A 66 10.28 14.93 9.84
CA THR A 66 11.24 13.88 10.21
C THR A 66 12.65 14.22 9.69
N ALA A 67 13.66 14.07 10.54
CA ALA A 67 15.06 14.08 10.15
C ALA A 67 15.61 12.65 10.19
N ALA A 68 16.01 12.09 9.05
CA ALA A 68 16.71 10.81 9.00
C ALA A 68 18.17 11.03 9.40
N LEU A 69 18.67 10.24 10.36
CA LEU A 69 20.04 10.32 10.86
C LEU A 69 20.93 9.28 10.14
N ARG A 70 22.24 9.50 10.16
CA ARG A 70 23.22 8.56 9.57
C ARG A 70 23.40 7.27 10.39
N ASP A 71 23.20 7.37 11.69
CA ASP A 71 23.23 6.24 12.64
C ASP A 71 22.34 6.54 13.85
N GLY A 72 22.31 5.62 14.83
CA GLY A 72 21.53 5.74 16.07
C GLY A 72 22.28 6.41 17.24
N SER A 73 23.35 7.15 16.98
CA SER A 73 24.00 7.99 17.99
C SER A 73 23.20 9.27 18.26
N ARG A 74 23.58 10.00 19.31
CA ARG A 74 22.87 11.21 19.74
C ARG A 74 23.20 12.37 18.79
N PRO A 75 22.21 12.98 18.10
CA PRO A 75 22.47 14.02 17.11
C PRO A 75 22.62 15.39 17.79
N ASP A 76 23.75 15.60 18.47
CA ASP A 76 23.99 16.79 19.29
C ASP A 76 24.19 18.07 18.46
N LEU A 77 24.64 17.99 17.19
CA LEU A 77 24.66 19.15 16.29
C LEU A 77 23.24 19.53 15.84
N LEU A 78 22.39 18.56 15.49
CA LEU A 78 20.98 18.81 15.16
C LEU A 78 20.24 19.44 16.35
N MET A 79 20.41 18.86 17.56
CA MET A 79 19.82 19.40 18.78
C MET A 79 20.34 20.82 19.09
N GLY A 80 21.65 21.03 18.98
CA GLY A 80 22.28 22.32 19.23
C GLY A 80 21.89 23.40 18.21
N TRP A 81 21.70 23.02 16.93
CA TRP A 81 21.24 23.92 15.87
C TRP A 81 19.75 24.26 16.02
N ALA A 82 18.90 23.28 16.31
CA ALA A 82 17.46 23.48 16.47
C ALA A 82 17.15 24.54 17.54
N VAL A 83 17.82 24.45 18.70
CA VAL A 83 17.69 25.45 19.79
C VAL A 83 18.09 26.86 19.34
N GLN A 84 19.07 27.00 18.43
CA GLN A 84 19.45 28.31 17.87
C GLN A 84 18.41 28.86 16.88
N GLN A 85 17.58 28.01 16.28
CA GLN A 85 16.46 28.40 15.40
C GLN A 85 15.12 28.54 16.13
N ASN A 86 15.08 28.37 17.46
CA ASN A 86 13.84 28.24 18.26
C ASN A 86 12.98 27.01 17.91
N LEU A 87 13.63 25.94 17.44
CA LEU A 87 13.03 24.63 17.19
C LEU A 87 13.43 23.62 18.30
N SER A 88 12.67 22.55 18.44
CA SER A 88 12.95 21.42 19.34
C SER A 88 13.11 20.10 18.58
N VAL A 89 13.83 19.16 19.18
CA VAL A 89 14.15 17.84 18.58
C VAL A 89 13.68 16.72 19.50
N ARG A 90 12.74 15.89 19.01
CA ARG A 90 12.33 14.62 19.63
C ARG A 90 13.24 13.50 19.11
N TRP A 91 13.95 12.83 20.01
CA TRP A 91 14.83 11.70 19.68
C TRP A 91 14.91 10.73 20.86
N ARG A 92 14.96 9.43 20.61
CA ARG A 92 15.14 8.39 21.65
C ARG A 92 16.46 7.64 21.40
N PRO A 93 17.17 7.20 22.46
CA PRO A 93 18.47 6.52 22.31
C PRO A 93 18.41 5.30 21.38
N GLY A 94 19.15 5.37 20.27
CA GLY A 94 19.24 4.31 19.27
C GLY A 94 18.37 4.51 18.02
N ASP A 95 17.46 5.50 17.99
CA ASP A 95 16.73 5.84 16.77
C ASP A 95 17.68 6.44 15.73
N SER A 96 17.67 5.90 14.50
CA SER A 96 18.34 6.50 13.34
C SER A 96 17.50 7.58 12.66
N TRP A 97 16.64 8.24 13.42
CA TRP A 97 15.71 9.28 12.99
C TRP A 97 15.35 10.16 14.20
N ALA A 98 14.96 11.39 13.95
CA ALA A 98 14.44 12.31 14.95
C ALA A 98 13.25 13.08 14.37
N ILE A 99 12.39 13.63 15.21
CA ILE A 99 11.43 14.65 14.80
C ILE A 99 12.01 16.02 15.12
N LEU A 100 11.98 16.92 14.15
CA LEU A 100 12.24 18.34 14.34
C LEU A 100 10.89 19.07 14.31
N GLU A 101 10.65 19.95 15.28
CA GLU A 101 9.36 20.64 15.44
C GLU A 101 9.51 22.07 15.95
N GLY A 102 8.50 22.91 15.69
CA GLY A 102 8.44 24.28 16.20
C GLY A 102 7.25 25.06 15.65
N ALA A 103 7.23 26.38 15.90
CA ALA A 103 6.23 27.27 15.30
C ALA A 103 6.45 27.40 13.77
N PRO A 104 5.41 27.62 12.96
CA PRO A 104 5.54 27.67 11.50
C PRO A 104 6.57 28.69 10.99
N ASP A 105 6.61 29.88 11.60
CA ASP A 105 7.54 30.96 11.24
C ASP A 105 9.01 30.61 11.57
N ALA A 106 9.24 29.93 12.68
CA ALA A 106 10.55 29.39 13.04
C ALA A 106 11.00 28.29 12.06
N VAL A 107 10.09 27.40 11.63
CA VAL A 107 10.40 26.37 10.62
C VAL A 107 10.70 26.99 9.25
N SER A 108 9.88 27.94 8.80
CA SER A 108 10.11 28.69 7.55
C SER A 108 11.48 29.39 7.57
N GLY A 109 11.77 30.13 8.63
CA GLY A 109 13.04 30.89 8.77
C GLY A 109 14.28 30.01 8.95
N ALA A 110 14.15 28.81 9.50
CA ALA A 110 15.25 27.86 9.69
C ALA A 110 15.68 27.16 8.38
N PHE A 111 14.76 27.03 7.42
CA PHE A 111 14.97 26.26 6.19
C PHE A 111 14.90 27.08 4.88
N ASP A 112 14.50 28.35 4.95
CA ASP A 112 14.26 29.23 3.80
C ASP A 112 13.17 28.68 2.86
N VAL A 113 12.01 28.34 3.46
CA VAL A 113 10.82 27.77 2.78
C VAL A 113 9.53 28.42 3.25
N ASP A 114 8.47 28.37 2.45
CA ASP A 114 7.13 28.78 2.87
C ASP A 114 6.44 27.64 3.62
N VAL A 115 5.62 27.96 4.64
CA VAL A 115 4.76 26.97 5.32
C VAL A 115 3.36 27.56 5.44
N HIS A 116 2.42 26.99 4.70
CA HIS A 116 1.04 27.48 4.54
C HIS A 116 0.03 26.45 5.05
N ASP A 117 -1.14 26.93 5.50
CA ASP A 117 -2.30 26.07 5.75
C ASP A 117 -3.08 25.86 4.45
N TYR A 118 -3.41 24.62 4.13
CA TYR A 118 -4.21 24.23 2.95
C TYR A 118 -5.51 23.56 3.38
N ARG A 119 -6.57 23.74 2.58
CA ARG A 119 -7.83 22.98 2.70
C ARG A 119 -8.02 22.07 1.48
N GLY A 120 -7.96 20.76 1.70
CA GLY A 120 -8.11 19.75 0.65
C GLY A 120 -9.56 19.52 0.19
N LYS A 121 -9.73 18.80 -0.92
CA LYS A 121 -11.04 18.49 -1.55
C LYS A 121 -12.09 17.89 -0.58
N ARG A 122 -11.67 17.14 0.46
CA ARG A 122 -12.57 16.51 1.45
C ARG A 122 -12.82 17.40 2.68
N GLY A 123 -12.41 18.67 2.64
CA GLY A 123 -12.61 19.67 3.70
C GLY A 123 -11.58 19.64 4.84
N GLN A 124 -10.65 18.68 4.82
CA GLN A 124 -9.56 18.60 5.79
C GLN A 124 -8.61 19.81 5.67
N VAL A 125 -8.11 20.30 6.80
CA VAL A 125 -7.12 21.39 6.86
C VAL A 125 -5.79 20.81 7.34
N PHE A 126 -4.69 21.20 6.69
CA PHE A 126 -3.35 20.69 6.96
C PHE A 126 -2.28 21.74 6.61
N TYR A 127 -1.16 21.74 7.32
CA TYR A 127 0.01 22.54 6.92
C TYR A 127 0.79 21.83 5.82
N ALA A 128 1.41 22.58 4.91
CA ALA A 128 2.40 22.05 3.98
C ALA A 128 3.42 23.13 3.55
N SER A 129 4.56 22.70 3.04
CA SER A 129 5.49 23.55 2.29
C SER A 129 5.50 23.16 0.81
N PRO A 130 5.39 24.11 -0.14
CA PRO A 130 5.59 23.81 -1.56
C PRO A 130 7.07 23.55 -1.92
N GLN A 131 8.02 23.89 -1.05
CA GLN A 131 9.44 23.61 -1.21
C GLN A 131 9.90 22.41 -0.35
N GLN A 132 10.93 21.69 -0.80
CA GLN A 132 11.60 20.68 0.01
C GLN A 132 12.64 21.37 0.93
N PRO A 133 12.53 21.29 2.27
CA PRO A 133 13.58 21.78 3.16
C PRO A 133 14.90 21.01 2.91
N SER A 134 15.99 21.77 2.79
CA SER A 134 17.34 21.23 2.57
C SER A 134 18.06 20.93 3.90
N VAL A 135 18.96 19.95 3.90
CA VAL A 135 19.81 19.66 5.07
C VAL A 135 20.85 20.78 5.21
N PRO A 136 20.88 21.55 6.32
CA PRO A 136 21.90 22.58 6.52
C PRO A 136 23.30 21.97 6.48
N GLN A 137 24.26 22.65 5.83
CA GLN A 137 25.59 22.07 5.58
C GLN A 137 26.30 21.61 6.87
N SER A 138 26.12 22.35 7.97
CA SER A 138 26.62 22.01 9.31
C SER A 138 26.06 20.72 9.90
N LEU A 139 24.85 20.31 9.48
CA LEU A 139 24.15 19.12 9.95
C LEU A 139 24.37 17.90 9.06
N SER A 140 24.94 18.07 7.87
CA SER A 140 25.15 16.99 6.88
C SER A 140 26.00 15.80 7.38
N VAL A 141 26.69 15.95 8.50
CA VAL A 141 27.45 14.88 9.19
C VAL A 141 26.59 13.99 10.10
N GLU A 142 25.45 14.48 10.60
CA GLU A 142 24.50 13.71 11.43
C GLU A 142 23.22 13.36 10.66
N VAL A 143 22.70 14.32 9.90
CA VAL A 143 21.45 14.21 9.14
C VAL A 143 21.75 13.69 7.72
N ALA A 144 21.11 12.59 7.37
CA ALA A 144 21.15 11.99 6.03
C ALA A 144 20.13 12.62 5.07
N GLY A 145 18.98 13.07 5.58
CA GLY A 145 17.91 13.70 4.81
C GLY A 145 16.78 14.23 5.69
N LEU A 146 15.91 15.06 5.11
CA LEU A 146 14.71 15.60 5.76
C LEU A 146 13.46 15.11 5.04
N GLY A 147 12.39 14.96 5.83
CA GLY A 147 11.04 14.65 5.38
C GLY A 147 10.38 15.78 4.60
N ARG A 148 9.10 15.61 4.29
CA ARG A 148 8.22 16.71 3.87
C ARG A 148 7.81 17.52 5.10
N ILE A 149 7.61 18.83 4.90
CA ILE A 149 6.73 19.60 5.78
C ILE A 149 5.31 19.35 5.25
N LEU A 150 4.61 18.36 5.83
CA LEU A 150 3.28 17.94 5.40
C LEU A 150 2.47 17.37 6.59
N GLY A 151 1.48 18.12 7.05
CA GLY A 151 0.56 17.73 8.13
C GLY A 151 -0.61 16.86 7.68
N TYR A 152 -0.47 16.10 6.59
CA TYR A 152 -1.55 15.28 6.01
C TYR A 152 -1.02 14.06 5.24
N THR A 153 -1.46 12.87 5.62
CA THR A 153 -1.20 11.63 4.89
C THR A 153 -2.49 11.18 4.19
N PRO A 154 -2.57 11.22 2.85
CA PRO A 154 -3.63 10.55 2.12
C PRO A 154 -3.61 9.05 2.43
N HIS A 155 -4.77 8.43 2.66
CA HIS A 155 -4.85 7.03 3.05
C HIS A 155 -5.93 6.27 2.29
N ARG A 156 -5.70 4.97 2.15
CA ARG A 156 -6.60 4.03 1.46
C ARG A 156 -6.73 2.72 2.21
N GLU A 157 -7.81 2.04 1.89
CA GLU A 157 -8.14 0.65 2.11
C GLU A 157 -8.94 0.26 0.86
N SER A 158 -8.94 -1.00 0.45
CA SER A 158 -9.89 -1.45 -0.56
C SER A 158 -11.31 -1.41 0.02
N LYS A 159 -12.29 -1.71 -0.82
CA LYS A 159 -13.68 -1.87 -0.40
C LYS A 159 -14.18 -3.14 -1.02
N VAL A 160 -14.89 -3.95 -0.24
CA VAL A 160 -15.47 -5.19 -0.74
C VAL A 160 -16.38 -4.90 -1.95
N TRP A 161 -15.92 -5.34 -3.12
CA TRP A 161 -16.55 -5.04 -4.40
C TRP A 161 -17.76 -5.95 -4.60
N MET A 162 -18.97 -5.37 -4.59
CA MET A 162 -20.20 -6.11 -4.92
C MET A 162 -20.25 -6.42 -6.43
N LEU A 163 -19.59 -7.50 -6.83
CA LEU A 163 -19.70 -8.07 -8.18
C LEU A 163 -21.12 -8.65 -8.44
N PRO A 164 -21.51 -8.82 -9.72
CA PRO A 164 -22.79 -9.43 -10.07
C PRO A 164 -22.91 -10.87 -9.56
N LEU A 165 -24.08 -11.21 -8.99
CA LEU A 165 -24.45 -12.56 -8.52
C LEU A 165 -24.64 -13.59 -9.66
N GLU A 166 -24.13 -13.30 -10.85
CA GLU A 166 -24.36 -14.02 -12.11
C GLU A 166 -23.10 -14.79 -12.57
N VAL A 167 -21.97 -14.63 -11.87
CA VAL A 167 -20.74 -15.43 -12.08
C VAL A 167 -20.89 -16.79 -11.40
N PRO A 168 -20.82 -17.94 -12.11
CA PRO A 168 -21.30 -19.23 -11.59
C PRO A 168 -20.65 -19.76 -10.31
N ASP A 169 -19.34 -19.53 -10.09
CA ASP A 169 -18.55 -20.32 -9.11
C ASP A 169 -18.33 -19.65 -7.75
N GLN A 170 -18.81 -18.41 -7.54
CA GLN A 170 -18.75 -17.67 -6.26
C GLN A 170 -17.35 -17.53 -5.62
N GLY A 171 -16.26 -17.74 -6.36
CA GLY A 171 -14.88 -17.65 -5.84
C GLY A 171 -14.41 -18.86 -5.05
N LEU A 172 -13.13 -18.87 -4.65
CA LEU A 172 -12.47 -19.96 -3.95
C LEU A 172 -12.99 -20.11 -2.52
N SER A 173 -13.55 -21.28 -2.20
CA SER A 173 -13.81 -21.68 -0.81
C SER A 173 -12.50 -21.87 -0.01
N PRO A 174 -12.54 -21.88 1.34
CA PRO A 174 -11.35 -22.13 2.17
C PRO A 174 -10.53 -23.38 1.81
N SER A 175 -11.18 -24.47 1.39
CA SER A 175 -10.50 -25.70 0.97
C SER A 175 -9.91 -25.58 -0.44
N ALA A 176 -10.56 -24.87 -1.35
CA ALA A 176 -10.05 -24.55 -2.68
C ALA A 176 -8.81 -23.63 -2.56
N LEU A 177 -8.87 -22.58 -1.75
CA LEU A 177 -7.74 -21.69 -1.48
C LEU A 177 -6.49 -22.43 -0.94
N LEU A 178 -6.69 -23.38 -0.03
CA LEU A 178 -5.63 -24.24 0.51
C LEU A 178 -5.05 -25.21 -0.53
N ARG A 179 -5.82 -25.58 -1.56
CA ARG A 179 -5.35 -26.38 -2.71
C ARG A 179 -4.61 -25.54 -3.73
N THR A 180 -5.15 -24.38 -4.09
CA THR A 180 -4.56 -23.41 -5.02
C THR A 180 -3.10 -23.13 -4.69
N TYR A 181 -2.76 -22.88 -3.43
CA TYR A 181 -1.37 -22.60 -3.01
C TYR A 181 -0.59 -23.81 -2.46
N ASN A 182 -1.08 -25.05 -2.69
CA ASN A 182 -0.48 -26.29 -2.19
C ASN A 182 -0.16 -26.26 -0.67
N ALA A 183 -1.11 -25.75 0.12
CA ALA A 183 -1.04 -25.70 1.57
C ALA A 183 -1.75 -26.88 2.26
N MET A 184 -2.64 -27.58 1.54
CA MET A 184 -3.28 -28.84 2.01
C MET A 184 -2.29 -29.87 2.58
N PRO A 185 -1.09 -30.12 2.00
CA PRO A 185 -0.13 -31.05 2.59
C PRO A 185 0.42 -30.63 3.97
N LEU A 186 0.32 -29.36 4.37
CA LEU A 186 0.61 -28.92 5.74
C LEU A 186 -0.65 -29.09 6.63
N ARG A 187 -1.82 -28.77 6.11
CA ARG A 187 -3.12 -28.95 6.78
C ARG A 187 -3.35 -30.40 7.24
N ASP A 188 -3.10 -31.36 6.35
CA ASP A 188 -3.32 -32.79 6.62
C ASP A 188 -2.29 -33.36 7.62
N LYS A 189 -1.14 -32.69 7.78
CA LYS A 189 -0.15 -32.98 8.82
C LYS A 189 -0.46 -32.30 10.17
N GLY A 190 -1.60 -31.59 10.27
CA GLY A 190 -2.08 -30.95 11.50
C GLY A 190 -1.59 -29.53 11.74
N TYR A 191 -0.91 -28.89 10.79
CA TYR A 191 -0.56 -27.48 10.90
C TYR A 191 -1.81 -26.62 10.60
N THR A 192 -2.11 -25.71 11.52
CA THR A 192 -3.34 -24.89 11.52
C THR A 192 -3.07 -23.42 11.88
N GLY A 193 -1.80 -23.04 12.05
CA GLY A 193 -1.36 -21.76 12.59
C GLY A 193 -1.30 -21.74 14.12
N LYS A 194 -1.54 -22.88 14.78
CA LYS A 194 -1.59 -23.00 16.24
C LYS A 194 -0.26 -22.58 16.88
N GLY A 195 -0.32 -21.60 17.77
CA GLY A 195 0.84 -21.00 18.43
C GLY A 195 1.35 -19.73 17.75
N THR A 196 0.92 -19.45 16.52
CA THR A 196 1.17 -18.18 15.83
C THR A 196 0.06 -17.17 16.16
N THR A 197 0.42 -15.89 16.26
CA THR A 197 -0.53 -14.77 16.22
C THR A 197 -0.44 -14.10 14.85
N VAL A 198 -1.58 -13.80 14.24
CA VAL A 198 -1.67 -12.96 13.05
C VAL A 198 -2.38 -11.66 13.41
N VAL A 199 -1.77 -10.53 13.05
CA VAL A 199 -2.26 -9.18 13.33
C VAL A 199 -2.67 -8.54 12.01
N VAL A 200 -3.92 -8.11 11.93
CA VAL A 200 -4.45 -7.27 10.84
C VAL A 200 -4.37 -5.82 11.30
N PHE A 201 -3.60 -5.00 10.62
CA PHE A 201 -3.63 -3.54 10.77
C PHE A 201 -4.68 -3.00 9.81
N ALA A 202 -5.75 -2.44 10.36
CA ALA A 202 -6.88 -1.96 9.57
C ALA A 202 -7.32 -0.58 10.03
N PHE A 203 -7.86 0.19 9.09
CA PHE A 203 -8.64 1.37 9.42
C PHE A 203 -10.15 1.05 9.53
N ASP A 204 -10.61 -0.09 9.01
CA ASP A 204 -11.99 -0.58 9.09
C ASP A 204 -12.18 -1.57 10.27
N GLY A 205 -13.42 -1.82 10.68
CA GLY A 205 -13.75 -2.80 11.70
C GLY A 205 -14.62 -3.94 11.17
N PHE A 206 -14.76 -5.00 11.96
CA PHE A 206 -15.60 -6.16 11.63
C PHE A 206 -16.84 -6.25 12.53
N ASP A 207 -17.87 -6.97 12.09
CA ASP A 207 -18.99 -7.39 12.92
C ASP A 207 -18.94 -8.89 13.18
N GLN A 208 -18.96 -9.28 14.46
CA GLN A 208 -18.78 -10.67 14.90
C GLN A 208 -19.82 -11.64 14.30
N ALA A 209 -21.00 -11.14 13.91
CA ALA A 209 -22.03 -11.95 13.25
C ALA A 209 -21.60 -12.48 11.87
N ASP A 210 -20.78 -11.73 11.13
CA ASP A 210 -20.23 -12.17 9.85
C ASP A 210 -19.21 -13.29 10.08
N LEU A 211 -18.22 -13.07 10.96
CA LEU A 211 -17.20 -14.06 11.34
C LEU A 211 -17.81 -15.37 11.88
N ASP A 212 -18.85 -15.26 12.72
CA ASP A 212 -19.61 -16.41 13.24
C ASP A 212 -20.36 -17.17 12.14
N THR A 213 -20.83 -16.44 11.11
CA THR A 213 -21.54 -17.01 9.96
C THR A 213 -20.56 -17.67 9.00
N PHE A 214 -19.44 -17.02 8.66
CA PHE A 214 -18.34 -17.60 7.89
C PHE A 214 -17.84 -18.91 8.49
N ALA A 215 -17.54 -18.91 9.80
CA ALA A 215 -17.10 -20.10 10.51
C ALA A 215 -18.14 -21.23 10.43
N THR A 216 -19.43 -20.89 10.50
CA THR A 216 -20.52 -21.87 10.39
C THR A 216 -20.68 -22.40 8.96
N THR A 217 -20.67 -21.52 7.95
CA THR A 217 -20.82 -21.84 6.51
C THR A 217 -19.72 -22.77 6.02
N PHE A 218 -18.46 -22.53 6.41
CA PHE A 218 -17.30 -23.29 5.96
C PHE A 218 -16.85 -24.39 6.94
N ASN A 219 -17.63 -24.68 7.98
CA ASN A 219 -17.34 -25.69 8.99
C ASN A 219 -15.94 -25.51 9.66
N LEU A 220 -15.65 -24.26 9.99
CA LEU A 220 -14.42 -23.80 10.68
C LEU A 220 -14.75 -23.44 12.15
N PRO A 221 -13.77 -23.47 13.07
CA PRO A 221 -14.02 -23.13 14.47
C PRO A 221 -14.35 -21.64 14.64
N LYS A 222 -15.45 -21.32 15.34
CA LYS A 222 -15.77 -19.92 15.68
C LYS A 222 -14.62 -19.22 16.41
N PHE A 223 -14.43 -17.95 16.10
CA PHE A 223 -13.32 -17.14 16.61
C PHE A 223 -13.77 -15.71 16.86
N THR A 224 -13.15 -15.08 17.87
CA THR A 224 -13.28 -13.65 18.15
C THR A 224 -11.86 -13.07 18.15
N PRO A 225 -11.56 -12.11 17.26
CA PRO A 225 -10.29 -11.39 17.30
C PRO A 225 -10.14 -10.53 18.56
N ASP A 226 -8.93 -10.44 19.10
CA ASP A 226 -8.59 -9.35 20.03
C ASP A 226 -8.64 -8.01 19.27
N VAL A 227 -9.08 -6.92 19.90
CA VAL A 227 -9.13 -5.59 19.27
C VAL A 227 -8.27 -4.59 20.05
N VAL A 228 -7.26 -4.02 19.38
CA VAL A 228 -6.30 -3.05 19.92
C VAL A 228 -6.56 -1.67 19.32
N GLY A 229 -6.46 -0.62 20.13
CA GLY A 229 -6.82 0.75 19.73
C GLY A 229 -8.33 1.03 19.73
N GLY A 230 -9.15 0.06 20.13
CA GLY A 230 -10.61 0.13 20.07
C GLY A 230 -11.16 -0.12 18.67
N MET A 231 -12.38 -0.65 18.58
CA MET A 231 -13.02 -1.00 17.31
C MET A 231 -13.30 0.27 16.47
N PRO A 232 -12.90 0.33 15.18
CA PRO A 232 -13.29 1.42 14.30
C PRO A 232 -14.81 1.57 14.15
N SER A 233 -15.28 2.76 13.81
CA SER A 233 -16.71 3.04 13.56
C SER A 233 -17.18 2.62 12.17
N ALA A 234 -16.26 2.41 11.24
CA ALA A 234 -16.56 1.98 9.88
C ALA A 234 -16.79 0.46 9.79
N ARG A 235 -17.64 0.07 8.84
CA ARG A 235 -17.92 -1.31 8.41
C ARG A 235 -18.01 -1.34 6.90
N ARG A 236 -16.86 -1.46 6.24
CA ARG A 236 -16.72 -1.49 4.77
C ARG A 236 -16.34 -2.88 4.24
N GLY A 237 -15.98 -3.78 5.15
CA GLY A 237 -15.79 -5.21 4.91
C GLY A 237 -14.32 -5.62 4.79
N GLU A 238 -13.39 -4.66 4.74
CA GLU A 238 -11.96 -4.92 4.57
C GLU A 238 -11.42 -5.77 5.73
N ALA A 239 -11.60 -5.29 6.96
CA ALA A 239 -11.18 -6.01 8.16
C ALA A 239 -11.87 -7.38 8.30
N THR A 240 -13.12 -7.52 7.83
CA THR A 240 -13.83 -8.81 7.79
C THR A 240 -13.15 -9.76 6.80
N MET A 241 -12.88 -9.30 5.57
CA MET A 241 -12.19 -10.05 4.52
C MET A 241 -10.81 -10.53 4.97
N ASP A 242 -10.01 -9.65 5.58
CA ASP A 242 -8.67 -9.98 6.11
C ASP A 242 -8.74 -11.12 7.13
N LEU A 243 -9.61 -10.95 8.14
CA LEU A 243 -9.76 -11.87 9.26
C LEU A 243 -10.31 -13.23 8.81
N GLU A 244 -11.21 -13.26 7.83
CA GLU A 244 -11.78 -14.48 7.28
C GLU A 244 -10.81 -15.20 6.34
N ALA A 245 -10.05 -14.50 5.49
CA ALA A 245 -9.00 -15.11 4.66
C ALA A 245 -7.88 -15.72 5.52
N ILE A 246 -7.44 -15.02 6.57
CA ILE A 246 -6.51 -15.56 7.57
C ILE A 246 -7.12 -16.75 8.31
N HIS A 247 -8.41 -16.72 8.63
CA HIS A 247 -9.08 -17.83 9.31
C HIS A 247 -9.29 -19.06 8.40
N ALA A 248 -9.60 -18.88 7.12
CA ALA A 248 -9.72 -19.94 6.12
C ALA A 248 -8.48 -20.84 6.11
N ILE A 249 -7.31 -20.21 6.07
CA ILE A 249 -6.01 -20.87 5.96
C ILE A 249 -5.52 -21.36 7.33
N ALA A 250 -5.49 -20.45 8.31
CA ALA A 250 -4.90 -20.63 9.64
C ALA A 250 -5.93 -20.47 10.78
N PRO A 251 -7.00 -21.29 10.85
CA PRO A 251 -8.06 -21.22 11.86
C PRO A 251 -7.53 -21.39 13.30
N GLY A 252 -6.42 -22.11 13.49
CA GLY A 252 -5.77 -22.32 14.78
C GLY A 252 -4.84 -21.18 15.25
N ALA A 253 -4.50 -20.23 14.37
CA ALA A 253 -3.78 -19.01 14.77
C ALA A 253 -4.69 -18.06 15.57
N LYS A 254 -4.09 -17.31 16.51
CA LYS A 254 -4.76 -16.17 17.13
C LYS A 254 -4.90 -15.04 16.11
N LYS A 255 -6.06 -14.35 16.10
CA LYS A 255 -6.31 -13.15 15.29
C LYS A 255 -6.33 -11.93 16.19
N VAL A 256 -5.77 -10.83 15.71
CA VAL A 256 -5.80 -9.51 16.35
C VAL A 256 -6.14 -8.47 15.29
N LEU A 257 -7.06 -7.57 15.59
CA LEU A 257 -7.28 -6.34 14.83
C LEU A 257 -6.58 -5.18 15.54
N VAL A 258 -5.67 -4.50 14.87
CA VAL A 258 -5.05 -3.24 15.32
C VAL A 258 -5.68 -2.09 14.55
N ASN A 259 -6.41 -1.23 15.26
CA ASN A 259 -7.01 -0.03 14.69
C ASN A 259 -5.94 1.02 14.38
N ALA A 260 -5.70 1.26 13.09
CA ALA A 260 -4.71 2.20 12.58
C ALA A 260 -5.25 3.61 12.33
N ARG A 261 -6.55 3.91 12.53
CA ARG A 261 -7.15 5.24 12.15
C ARG A 261 -6.41 6.43 12.75
N SER A 262 -5.96 6.29 14.00
CA SER A 262 -5.19 7.34 14.70
C SER A 262 -3.88 7.76 14.01
N THR A 263 -3.33 6.93 13.11
CA THR A 263 -2.12 7.26 12.33
C THR A 263 -2.38 8.29 11.23
N VAL A 264 -3.62 8.40 10.75
CA VAL A 264 -4.05 9.32 9.68
C VAL A 264 -4.90 10.48 10.22
N GLU A 265 -4.94 10.63 11.54
CA GLU A 265 -5.63 11.71 12.26
C GLU A 265 -4.60 12.74 12.76
N GLY A 266 -4.66 13.95 12.18
CA GLY A 266 -3.65 14.98 12.38
C GLY A 266 -2.35 14.68 11.61
N ASP A 267 -1.25 15.25 12.10
CA ASP A 267 0.08 15.20 11.49
C ASP A 267 0.97 14.09 12.09
N GLY A 268 2.26 14.06 11.75
CA GLY A 268 3.22 13.09 12.33
C GLY A 268 2.88 11.62 12.03
N SER A 269 2.18 11.33 10.93
CA SER A 269 1.65 9.98 10.64
C SER A 269 2.68 8.87 10.71
N TYR A 270 3.88 9.07 10.15
CA TYR A 270 4.91 8.03 10.13
C TYR A 270 5.53 7.76 11.52
N GLU A 271 5.60 8.77 12.41
CA GLU A 271 5.91 8.55 13.85
C GLU A 271 4.80 7.71 14.51
N LYS A 272 3.53 8.01 14.20
CA LYS A 272 2.37 7.28 14.73
C LYS A 272 2.31 5.82 14.23
N ILE A 273 2.62 5.55 12.95
CA ILE A 273 2.71 4.19 12.39
C ILE A 273 3.84 3.41 13.07
N ALA A 274 5.03 3.99 13.16
CA ALA A 274 6.17 3.37 13.83
C ALA A 274 5.85 3.01 15.30
N LYS A 275 5.25 3.95 16.03
CA LYS A 275 4.77 3.71 17.39
C LYS A 275 3.70 2.61 17.47
N LEU A 276 2.78 2.54 16.51
CA LEU A 276 1.76 1.49 16.45
C LEU A 276 2.38 0.11 16.21
N MET A 277 3.40 0.01 15.35
CA MET A 277 4.20 -1.20 15.13
C MET A 277 4.97 -1.60 16.40
N GLU A 278 5.66 -0.66 17.07
CA GLU A 278 6.38 -0.89 18.33
C GLU A 278 5.47 -1.36 19.48
N ASP A 279 4.31 -0.71 19.65
CA ASP A 279 3.33 -1.08 20.67
C ASP A 279 2.70 -2.45 20.36
N THR A 280 2.54 -2.81 19.08
CA THR A 280 2.06 -4.13 18.63
C THR A 280 3.12 -5.20 18.87
N GLU A 281 4.37 -4.98 18.44
CA GLU A 281 5.50 -5.91 18.65
C GLU A 281 5.73 -6.20 20.13
N ARG A 282 5.68 -5.18 21.00
CA ARG A 282 5.79 -5.36 22.46
C ARG A 282 4.66 -6.21 23.06
N THR A 283 3.51 -6.30 22.39
CA THR A 283 2.32 -7.02 22.86
C THR A 283 2.21 -8.42 22.24
N TYR A 284 2.65 -8.59 20.98
CA TYR A 284 2.59 -9.81 20.19
C TYR A 284 3.92 -10.06 19.44
N PRO A 285 5.03 -10.29 20.16
CA PRO A 285 6.35 -10.43 19.53
C PRO A 285 6.41 -11.71 18.69
N GLY A 286 7.03 -11.62 17.51
CA GLY A 286 7.11 -12.74 16.56
C GLY A 286 5.79 -13.06 15.85
N ALA A 287 4.83 -12.14 15.82
CA ALA A 287 3.58 -12.30 15.08
C ALA A 287 3.78 -12.23 13.56
N VAL A 288 2.77 -12.64 12.79
CA VAL A 288 2.67 -12.31 11.37
C VAL A 288 1.77 -11.09 11.23
N TRP A 289 2.22 -10.05 10.54
CA TRP A 289 1.48 -8.82 10.31
C TRP A 289 0.93 -8.79 8.88
N SER A 290 -0.31 -8.33 8.74
CA SER A 290 -1.01 -8.11 7.48
C SER A 290 -1.49 -6.67 7.43
N PHE A 291 -1.20 -5.99 6.33
CA PHE A 291 -1.66 -4.65 6.02
C PHE A 291 -2.49 -4.73 4.73
N SER A 292 -3.75 -4.34 4.83
CA SER A 292 -4.72 -4.14 3.73
C SER A 292 -4.93 -2.64 3.47
N ILE A 293 -3.98 -1.82 3.94
CA ILE A 293 -4.16 -0.38 4.14
C ILE A 293 -2.92 0.39 3.72
N GLY A 294 -3.15 1.47 2.97
CA GLY A 294 -2.08 2.26 2.34
C GLY A 294 -1.97 3.67 2.90
N TRP A 295 -0.75 4.17 3.05
CA TRP A 295 -0.43 5.50 3.58
C TRP A 295 0.11 6.44 2.50
N GLY A 296 -0.63 6.52 1.39
CA GLY A 296 -0.31 7.40 0.27
C GLY A 296 0.72 6.78 -0.67
N CYS A 297 1.19 7.56 -1.64
CA CYS A 297 2.16 7.08 -2.62
C CYS A 297 3.59 7.56 -2.36
N ASP A 298 4.55 6.77 -2.81
CA ASP A 298 5.98 7.00 -2.66
C ASP A 298 6.45 8.38 -3.20
N LYS A 299 5.86 8.89 -4.28
CA LYS A 299 6.16 10.24 -4.82
C LYS A 299 5.62 11.42 -3.98
N LEU A 300 4.70 11.21 -3.03
CA LEU A 300 4.19 12.29 -2.16
C LEU A 300 5.16 12.65 -1.03
N ILE A 301 6.09 11.76 -0.68
CA ILE A 301 6.94 11.87 0.51
C ILE A 301 8.43 11.80 0.14
N THR A 302 9.29 11.53 1.11
CA THR A 302 10.72 11.21 0.97
C THR A 302 11.05 9.92 1.72
N ALA A 303 12.22 9.35 1.47
CA ALA A 303 12.72 8.20 2.23
C ALA A 303 13.01 8.53 3.71
N ALA A 304 13.09 9.81 4.09
CA ALA A 304 13.27 10.25 5.47
C ALA A 304 11.96 10.25 6.27
N ASP A 305 10.81 10.51 5.62
CA ASP A 305 9.50 10.42 6.26
C ASP A 305 9.22 9.01 6.80
N LEU A 306 9.61 7.99 6.04
CA LEU A 306 9.46 6.56 6.39
C LEU A 306 10.54 6.01 7.32
N ALA A 307 11.59 6.77 7.65
CA ALA A 307 12.66 6.31 8.54
C ALA A 307 12.18 5.75 9.90
N PRO A 308 11.13 6.30 10.56
CA PRO A 308 10.58 5.73 11.79
C PRO A 308 9.96 4.34 11.56
N VAL A 309 9.18 4.18 10.49
CA VAL A 309 8.46 2.94 10.17
C VAL A 309 9.45 1.83 9.81
N ARG A 310 10.46 2.15 9.00
CA ARG A 310 11.56 1.23 8.65
C ARG A 310 12.36 0.77 9.88
N ALA A 311 12.60 1.67 10.84
CA ALA A 311 13.27 1.34 12.09
C ALA A 311 12.43 0.40 12.96
N ALA A 312 11.13 0.67 13.12
CA ALA A 312 10.20 -0.18 13.88
C ALA A 312 10.09 -1.59 13.28
N LEU A 313 9.92 -1.69 11.95
CA LEU A 313 9.83 -2.98 11.25
C LEU A 313 11.17 -3.75 11.30
N SER A 314 12.30 -3.06 11.12
CA SER A 314 13.66 -3.61 11.30
C SER A 314 13.95 -4.09 12.73
N ALA A 315 13.24 -3.59 13.73
CA ALA A 315 13.31 -4.08 15.10
C ALA A 315 12.42 -5.33 15.28
N ALA A 316 11.18 -5.30 14.82
CA ALA A 316 10.21 -6.40 14.93
C ALA A 316 10.72 -7.70 14.27
N HIS A 317 11.36 -7.62 13.11
CA HIS A 317 11.97 -8.79 12.46
C HIS A 317 12.95 -9.57 13.35
N ARG A 318 13.60 -8.93 14.32
CA ARG A 318 14.57 -9.55 15.24
C ARG A 318 13.91 -10.50 16.23
N SER A 319 12.60 -10.33 16.49
CA SER A 319 11.77 -11.26 17.25
C SER A 319 11.20 -12.40 16.40
N GLY A 320 11.44 -12.40 15.09
CA GLY A 320 10.82 -13.33 14.14
C GLY A 320 9.53 -12.83 13.50
N THR A 321 9.16 -11.56 13.68
CA THR A 321 7.95 -10.96 13.07
C THR A 321 8.12 -10.84 11.55
N THR A 322 7.11 -11.30 10.80
CA THR A 322 7.04 -11.21 9.33
C THR A 322 5.87 -10.31 8.95
N ALA A 323 6.04 -9.39 8.01
CA ALA A 323 5.01 -8.43 7.61
C ALA A 323 4.76 -8.46 6.10
N PHE A 324 3.48 -8.43 5.73
CA PHE A 324 2.97 -8.40 4.36
C PHE A 324 2.05 -7.20 4.17
N ASP A 325 2.21 -6.48 3.07
CA ASP A 325 1.42 -5.30 2.73
C ASP A 325 0.89 -5.39 1.30
N ALA A 326 -0.22 -4.72 1.04
CA ALA A 326 -0.93 -4.76 -0.23
C ALA A 326 -0.32 -3.75 -1.22
N SER A 327 0.24 -4.25 -2.33
CA SER A 327 0.97 -3.41 -3.30
C SER A 327 0.15 -2.28 -3.93
N GLY A 328 -1.17 -2.41 -3.95
CA GLY A 328 -2.11 -1.42 -4.46
C GLY A 328 -3.12 -2.02 -5.44
N ASP A 329 -4.31 -1.43 -5.49
CA ASP A 329 -5.41 -1.85 -6.37
C ASP A 329 -5.52 -0.98 -7.63
N LEU A 330 -4.57 -0.05 -7.84
CA LEU A 330 -4.55 0.96 -8.91
C LEU A 330 -3.56 0.63 -10.05
N ALA A 331 -3.18 -0.64 -10.22
CA ALA A 331 -2.35 -1.12 -11.32
C ALA A 331 -0.95 -0.42 -11.45
N GLY A 332 -0.38 0.07 -10.35
CA GLY A 332 0.86 0.86 -10.33
C GLY A 332 0.68 2.37 -10.58
N LEU A 333 -0.57 2.86 -10.48
CA LEU A 333 -0.96 4.27 -10.57
C LEU A 333 -1.33 4.84 -9.18
N ASP A 334 -0.61 4.43 -8.15
CA ASP A 334 -1.02 4.66 -6.76
C ASP A 334 -0.96 6.12 -6.31
N CYS A 335 -0.37 7.02 -7.11
CA CYS A 335 -0.40 8.45 -6.90
C CYS A 335 -1.64 9.15 -7.50
N LYS A 336 -2.49 8.45 -8.25
CA LYS A 336 -3.67 9.04 -8.94
C LYS A 336 -4.70 9.64 -7.98
N GLY A 337 -4.92 9.00 -6.83
CA GLY A 337 -6.03 9.30 -5.92
C GLY A 337 -7.37 8.80 -6.46
N GLY A 338 -7.76 7.58 -6.07
CA GLY A 338 -8.85 6.78 -6.67
C GLY A 338 -10.30 7.25 -6.47
N ASP A 339 -10.60 8.53 -6.67
CA ASP A 339 -11.97 9.06 -6.83
C ASP A 339 -12.28 9.50 -8.29
N GLU A 340 -11.27 9.90 -9.09
CA GLU A 340 -11.44 10.44 -10.46
C GLU A 340 -11.11 9.42 -11.56
N TRP A 341 -11.81 8.28 -11.54
CA TRP A 341 -11.63 7.14 -12.45
C TRP A 341 -11.78 7.46 -13.95
N SER A 342 -12.51 8.53 -14.31
CA SER A 342 -12.69 8.97 -15.70
C SER A 342 -11.57 9.87 -16.23
N SER A 343 -10.63 10.31 -15.39
CA SER A 343 -9.46 11.09 -15.80
C SER A 343 -8.36 10.15 -16.32
N PRO A 344 -7.86 10.28 -17.56
CA PRO A 344 -6.85 9.38 -18.11
C PRO A 344 -5.56 9.38 -17.25
N PRO A 345 -4.82 8.25 -17.19
CA PRO A 345 -3.57 8.17 -16.43
C PRO A 345 -2.47 9.06 -17.01
N SER A 346 -1.58 9.53 -16.13
CA SER A 346 -0.41 10.36 -16.46
C SER A 346 0.87 9.83 -15.80
N ASP A 347 2.05 10.26 -16.27
CA ASP A 347 3.35 9.90 -15.69
C ASP A 347 3.51 10.33 -14.21
N ASN A 348 2.69 11.29 -13.76
CA ASN A 348 2.60 11.69 -12.36
C ASN A 348 1.81 10.67 -11.53
N ASP A 349 0.77 10.07 -12.10
CA ASP A 349 -0.12 9.12 -11.44
C ASP A 349 0.61 7.80 -11.12
N ILE A 350 1.60 7.43 -11.96
CA ILE A 350 2.52 6.31 -11.72
C ILE A 350 3.16 6.45 -10.35
N GLY A 351 3.13 5.40 -9.54
CA GLY A 351 3.74 5.35 -8.22
C GLY A 351 3.25 4.13 -7.45
N LEU A 352 3.78 3.95 -6.25
CA LEU A 352 3.55 2.76 -5.42
C LEU A 352 3.06 3.18 -4.02
N ASP A 353 2.51 2.25 -3.22
CA ASP A 353 2.26 2.58 -1.81
C ASP A 353 3.56 2.91 -1.06
N ALA A 354 3.52 3.97 -0.26
CA ALA A 354 4.66 4.43 0.53
C ALA A 354 5.16 3.35 1.51
N VAL A 355 4.27 2.58 2.14
CA VAL A 355 4.62 1.61 3.18
C VAL A 355 4.89 0.22 2.58
N ALA A 356 4.07 -0.22 1.63
CA ALA A 356 4.30 -1.50 0.96
C ALA A 356 5.62 -1.52 0.17
N SER A 357 5.99 -0.40 -0.48
CA SER A 357 7.25 -0.29 -1.24
C SER A 357 8.52 -0.08 -0.39
N MET A 358 8.49 -0.28 0.93
CA MET A 358 9.70 -0.27 1.77
C MET A 358 10.52 -1.58 1.61
N PRO A 359 11.87 -1.55 1.61
CA PRO A 359 12.68 -2.78 1.56
C PRO A 359 12.44 -3.75 2.74
N GLU A 360 12.03 -3.23 3.89
CA GLU A 360 11.70 -4.02 5.08
C GLU A 360 10.32 -4.69 5.00
N MET A 361 9.42 -4.20 4.15
CA MET A 361 8.08 -4.78 3.96
C MET A 361 8.10 -5.84 2.85
N THR A 362 7.31 -6.90 3.00
CA THR A 362 7.07 -7.86 1.89
C THR A 362 5.89 -7.35 1.08
N ASP A 363 6.15 -6.88 -0.13
CA ASP A 363 5.13 -6.26 -0.98
C ASP A 363 4.35 -7.33 -1.76
N VAL A 364 3.00 -7.33 -1.68
CA VAL A 364 2.16 -8.40 -2.21
C VAL A 364 1.30 -7.94 -3.39
N GLY A 365 1.59 -8.52 -4.55
CA GLY A 365 0.88 -8.37 -5.81
C GLY A 365 -0.33 -9.30 -5.98
N GLY A 366 -1.02 -9.12 -7.11
CA GLY A 366 -2.32 -9.70 -7.38
C GLY A 366 -2.40 -10.52 -8.68
N THR A 367 -2.98 -11.72 -8.59
CA THR A 367 -3.29 -12.59 -9.74
C THR A 367 -4.78 -12.75 -10.01
N THR A 368 -5.11 -13.05 -11.27
CA THR A 368 -6.34 -13.76 -11.68
C THR A 368 -6.00 -15.24 -11.75
N VAL A 369 -6.75 -16.10 -11.05
CA VAL A 369 -6.45 -17.53 -10.90
C VAL A 369 -7.48 -18.43 -11.58
N SER A 370 -7.02 -19.53 -12.18
CA SER A 370 -7.86 -20.61 -12.71
C SER A 370 -7.57 -21.92 -11.99
N THR A 371 -8.62 -22.61 -11.55
CA THR A 371 -8.56 -23.91 -10.86
C THR A 371 -9.47 -24.95 -11.51
N ASP A 372 -9.33 -26.20 -11.12
CA ASP A 372 -10.31 -27.26 -11.43
C ASP A 372 -11.53 -27.21 -10.48
N ASP A 373 -12.43 -28.20 -10.62
CA ASP A 373 -13.64 -28.38 -9.81
C ASP A 373 -13.39 -28.64 -8.31
N LYS A 374 -12.14 -28.81 -7.89
CA LYS A 374 -11.71 -29.01 -6.49
C LYS A 374 -10.97 -27.79 -5.94
N GLY A 375 -10.62 -26.82 -6.77
CA GLY A 375 -9.69 -25.75 -6.41
C GLY A 375 -8.21 -26.13 -6.55
N ASP A 376 -7.88 -27.24 -7.23
CA ASP A 376 -6.50 -27.54 -7.58
C ASP A 376 -6.06 -26.60 -8.75
N TRP A 377 -4.89 -25.97 -8.62
CA TRP A 377 -4.42 -24.91 -9.53
C TRP A 377 -4.21 -25.38 -10.98
N LEU A 378 -4.61 -24.57 -11.97
CA LEU A 378 -4.40 -24.83 -13.40
C LEU A 378 -3.53 -23.76 -14.09
N ALA A 379 -3.79 -22.48 -13.83
CA ALA A 379 -3.09 -21.35 -14.45
C ALA A 379 -3.30 -20.04 -13.66
N GLU A 380 -2.39 -19.08 -13.83
CA GLU A 380 -2.53 -17.70 -13.34
C GLU A 380 -2.08 -16.69 -14.40
N GLN A 381 -2.63 -15.49 -14.31
CA GLN A 381 -2.16 -14.27 -14.98
C GLN A 381 -2.17 -13.12 -13.95
N SER A 382 -1.55 -11.98 -14.24
CA SER A 382 -1.69 -10.77 -13.42
C SER A 382 -3.15 -10.30 -13.33
N TRP A 383 -3.58 -9.82 -12.17
CA TRP A 383 -4.86 -9.12 -12.05
C TRP A 383 -4.76 -7.70 -12.64
N PHE A 384 -5.49 -7.42 -13.71
CA PHE A 384 -5.56 -6.08 -14.33
C PHE A 384 -6.85 -5.87 -15.14
N ASP A 385 -7.58 -4.81 -14.81
CA ASP A 385 -8.68 -4.22 -15.58
C ASP A 385 -8.22 -2.85 -16.14
N PRO A 386 -7.73 -2.81 -17.39
CA PRO A 386 -7.28 -1.56 -18.00
C PRO A 386 -8.39 -0.50 -18.17
N PRO A 387 -9.63 -0.84 -18.58
CA PRO A 387 -10.74 0.12 -18.61
C PRO A 387 -11.01 0.85 -17.30
N LEU A 388 -10.87 0.17 -16.15
CA LEU A 388 -11.04 0.77 -14.83
C LEU A 388 -9.75 1.34 -14.25
N SER A 389 -8.57 1.10 -14.85
CA SER A 389 -7.26 1.36 -14.25
C SER A 389 -7.10 0.71 -12.86
N GLN A 390 -7.68 -0.48 -12.70
CA GLN A 390 -7.62 -1.29 -11.47
C GLN A 390 -6.79 -2.53 -11.71
N GLY A 391 -6.10 -3.03 -10.69
CA GLY A 391 -5.22 -4.18 -10.82
C GLY A 391 -4.05 -4.12 -9.85
N THR A 392 -3.17 -5.11 -9.95
CA THR A 392 -2.01 -5.25 -9.06
C THR A 392 -1.07 -4.04 -9.13
N GLY A 393 -0.76 -3.48 -7.98
CA GLY A 393 0.41 -2.65 -7.76
C GLY A 393 1.70 -3.36 -8.18
N GLY A 394 2.74 -2.57 -8.39
CA GLY A 394 4.02 -3.04 -8.91
C GLY A 394 4.72 -2.02 -9.78
N GLY A 395 6.04 -1.99 -9.72
CA GLY A 395 6.87 -0.99 -10.38
C GLY A 395 8.25 -0.83 -9.74
N VAL A 396 8.73 0.41 -9.74
CA VAL A 396 10.08 0.77 -9.27
C VAL A 396 9.96 1.93 -8.30
N SER A 397 10.50 1.78 -7.09
CA SER A 397 10.36 2.78 -6.03
C SER A 397 11.08 4.08 -6.38
N ALA A 398 10.38 5.22 -6.21
CA ALA A 398 10.96 6.55 -6.28
C ALA A 398 11.89 6.87 -5.09
N LEU A 399 11.79 6.11 -3.99
CA LEU A 399 12.43 6.41 -2.70
C LEU A 399 13.65 5.56 -2.39
N PHE A 400 13.60 4.26 -2.67
CA PHE A 400 14.55 3.29 -2.10
C PHE A 400 15.52 2.70 -3.12
N GLU A 401 16.81 2.71 -2.77
CA GLU A 401 17.83 1.97 -3.51
C GLU A 401 17.58 0.45 -3.43
N ARG A 402 18.12 -0.29 -4.40
CA ARG A 402 17.90 -1.72 -4.53
C ARG A 402 18.54 -2.49 -3.37
N PRO A 403 17.76 -3.22 -2.55
CA PRO A 403 18.31 -4.03 -1.47
C PRO A 403 19.18 -5.15 -2.05
N GLU A 404 20.17 -5.59 -1.27
CA GLU A 404 21.17 -6.59 -1.69
C GLU A 404 20.55 -7.85 -2.31
N TRP A 405 19.48 -8.36 -1.69
CA TRP A 405 18.76 -9.54 -2.17
C TRP A 405 18.06 -9.36 -3.53
N GLN A 406 17.81 -8.13 -4.01
CA GLN A 406 17.35 -7.85 -5.37
C GLN A 406 18.48 -7.57 -6.38
N GLN A 407 19.74 -7.39 -5.97
CA GLN A 407 20.80 -6.91 -6.88
C GLN A 407 21.09 -7.87 -8.04
N HIS A 408 20.83 -9.16 -7.87
CA HIS A 408 20.97 -10.18 -8.91
C HIS A 408 19.90 -10.11 -10.03
N LEU A 409 18.83 -9.31 -9.85
CA LEU A 409 17.68 -9.27 -10.76
C LEU A 409 17.95 -8.39 -12.00
N SER A 410 17.85 -9.01 -13.17
CA SER A 410 18.06 -8.37 -14.48
C SER A 410 16.84 -7.57 -14.98
N ALA A 411 16.13 -6.86 -14.08
CA ALA A 411 14.93 -6.10 -14.42
C ALA A 411 15.29 -4.76 -15.12
N PRO A 412 14.86 -4.55 -16.39
CA PRO A 412 15.44 -3.51 -17.26
C PRO A 412 14.93 -2.08 -17.02
N LYS A 413 13.89 -1.87 -16.21
CA LYS A 413 13.39 -0.52 -15.82
C LYS A 413 13.95 -0.02 -14.48
N GLY A 414 14.79 -0.83 -13.83
CA GLY A 414 14.92 -0.79 -12.38
C GLY A 414 16.06 0.05 -11.80
N ASP A 415 16.85 0.76 -12.62
CA ASP A 415 17.82 1.83 -12.32
C ASP A 415 18.46 1.89 -10.91
N GLY A 416 18.91 0.74 -10.38
CA GLY A 416 19.50 0.65 -9.04
C GLY A 416 18.52 0.83 -7.86
N LYS A 417 17.21 0.87 -8.09
CA LYS A 417 16.13 1.02 -7.09
C LYS A 417 15.48 -0.30 -6.67
N ARG A 418 14.72 -0.28 -5.56
CA ARG A 418 13.84 -1.37 -5.12
C ARG A 418 12.76 -1.60 -6.17
N LEU A 419 12.55 -2.87 -6.49
CA LEU A 419 11.53 -3.37 -7.40
C LEU A 419 10.36 -3.91 -6.60
N THR A 420 9.14 -3.85 -7.15
CA THR A 420 7.94 -4.32 -6.47
C THR A 420 6.91 -4.86 -7.47
N PRO A 421 6.00 -5.78 -7.07
CA PRO A 421 5.91 -6.40 -5.74
C PRO A 421 7.03 -7.43 -5.51
N ASP A 422 7.07 -8.06 -4.35
CA ASP A 422 8.03 -9.14 -4.05
C ASP A 422 7.48 -10.52 -4.42
N ILE A 423 6.18 -10.72 -4.22
CA ILE A 423 5.42 -11.97 -4.41
C ILE A 423 3.98 -11.63 -4.77
N ALA A 424 3.18 -12.60 -5.21
CA ALA A 424 1.75 -12.39 -5.47
C ALA A 424 0.85 -13.50 -4.89
N ALA A 425 -0.45 -13.21 -4.81
CA ALA A 425 -1.52 -14.19 -4.63
C ALA A 425 -2.81 -13.67 -5.31
N VAL A 426 -3.87 -14.46 -5.29
CA VAL A 426 -5.15 -14.09 -5.93
C VAL A 426 -5.70 -12.78 -5.37
N ALA A 427 -5.99 -11.87 -6.28
CA ALA A 427 -6.54 -10.55 -6.01
C ALA A 427 -7.73 -10.20 -6.92
N ASP A 428 -7.81 -10.79 -8.12
CA ASP A 428 -8.90 -10.49 -9.05
C ASP A 428 -10.26 -10.87 -8.43
N PRO A 429 -11.18 -9.92 -8.19
CA PRO A 429 -12.48 -10.20 -7.57
C PRO A 429 -13.32 -11.22 -8.36
N PHE A 430 -13.11 -11.38 -9.67
CA PHE A 430 -13.80 -12.42 -10.46
C PHE A 430 -13.31 -13.85 -10.18
N THR A 431 -12.15 -14.01 -9.52
CA THR A 431 -11.55 -15.31 -9.16
C THR A 431 -11.16 -15.41 -7.68
N GLY A 432 -11.55 -14.41 -6.88
CA GLY A 432 -11.15 -14.22 -5.49
C GLY A 432 -11.73 -15.22 -4.49
N VAL A 433 -11.70 -14.90 -3.20
CA VAL A 433 -12.02 -15.83 -2.12
C VAL A 433 -13.43 -15.61 -1.58
N GLN A 434 -14.12 -16.71 -1.23
CA GLN A 434 -15.41 -16.67 -0.54
C GLN A 434 -15.26 -16.10 0.86
N ILE A 435 -15.98 -15.01 1.15
CA ILE A 435 -16.09 -14.37 2.46
C ILE A 435 -17.56 -14.16 2.83
N VAL A 436 -17.85 -13.80 4.07
CA VAL A 436 -19.16 -13.34 4.53
C VAL A 436 -19.10 -11.86 4.89
N PHE A 437 -20.06 -11.08 4.39
CA PHE A 437 -20.26 -9.69 4.80
C PHE A 437 -21.74 -9.37 4.86
N ASN A 438 -22.20 -8.68 5.90
CA ASN A 438 -23.62 -8.47 6.20
C ASN A 438 -24.43 -9.80 6.20
N GLN A 439 -23.83 -10.88 6.72
CA GLN A 439 -24.33 -12.26 6.74
C GLN A 439 -24.64 -12.87 5.36
N GLN A 440 -24.07 -12.34 4.27
CA GLN A 440 -24.16 -12.90 2.92
C GLN A 440 -22.81 -13.42 2.44
N VAL A 441 -22.80 -14.59 1.79
CA VAL A 441 -21.60 -15.11 1.10
C VAL A 441 -21.38 -14.32 -0.19
N ILE A 442 -20.18 -13.78 -0.34
CA ILE A 442 -19.74 -12.95 -1.47
C ILE A 442 -18.26 -13.23 -1.78
N VAL A 443 -17.71 -12.57 -2.80
CA VAL A 443 -16.29 -12.72 -3.20
C VAL A 443 -15.48 -11.52 -2.73
N GLY A 444 -14.41 -11.76 -1.97
CA GLY A 444 -13.37 -10.79 -1.65
C GLY A 444 -12.31 -10.72 -2.75
N GLY A 445 -11.55 -9.62 -2.79
CA GLY A 445 -10.51 -9.38 -3.80
C GLY A 445 -9.66 -8.14 -3.47
N GLY A 446 -8.95 -7.63 -4.46
CA GLY A 446 -7.89 -6.63 -4.27
C GLY A 446 -6.58 -7.26 -3.80
N THR A 447 -5.49 -6.53 -3.90
CA THR A 447 -4.20 -6.88 -3.25
C THR A 447 -4.35 -6.89 -1.72
N SER A 448 -5.34 -6.18 -1.18
CA SER A 448 -5.85 -6.32 0.18
C SER A 448 -6.30 -7.73 0.55
N LEU A 449 -6.69 -8.61 -0.39
CA LEU A 449 -6.91 -10.03 -0.13
C LEU A 449 -5.61 -10.85 -0.21
N ALA A 450 -4.69 -10.47 -1.09
CA ALA A 450 -3.44 -11.20 -1.31
C ALA A 450 -2.50 -11.15 -0.09
N ALA A 451 -2.40 -10.01 0.60
CA ALA A 451 -1.62 -9.85 1.83
C ALA A 451 -2.09 -10.75 3.00
N PRO A 452 -3.38 -10.79 3.41
CA PRO A 452 -3.86 -11.69 4.45
C PRO A 452 -3.84 -13.16 4.05
N ILE A 453 -3.94 -13.50 2.76
CA ILE A 453 -3.62 -14.85 2.27
C ILE A 453 -2.18 -15.20 2.63
N TRP A 454 -1.19 -14.37 2.27
CA TRP A 454 0.21 -14.60 2.59
C TRP A 454 0.50 -14.62 4.10
N ALA A 455 -0.19 -13.78 4.89
CA ALA A 455 -0.10 -13.81 6.35
C ALA A 455 -0.64 -15.14 6.94
N GLY A 456 -1.78 -15.61 6.45
CA GLY A 456 -2.37 -16.90 6.82
C GLY A 456 -1.49 -18.09 6.43
N LEU A 457 -0.94 -18.10 5.20
CA LEU A 457 0.00 -19.13 4.74
C LEU A 457 1.26 -19.13 5.61
N THR A 458 1.80 -17.96 5.92
CA THR A 458 3.00 -17.81 6.77
C THR A 458 2.74 -18.27 8.21
N ALA A 459 1.52 -18.18 8.73
CA ALA A 459 1.17 -18.79 10.01
C ALA A 459 1.23 -20.32 9.98
N LEU A 460 0.88 -20.97 8.86
CA LEU A 460 1.09 -22.41 8.67
C LEU A 460 2.58 -22.75 8.55
N MET A 461 3.34 -21.96 7.79
CA MET A 461 4.78 -22.16 7.58
C MET A 461 5.58 -21.99 8.88
N ASN A 462 5.32 -20.94 9.67
CA ASN A 462 5.93 -20.75 10.99
C ASN A 462 5.68 -21.96 11.91
N GLN A 463 4.44 -22.48 11.97
CA GLN A 463 4.15 -23.67 12.78
C GLN A 463 4.91 -24.91 12.28
N PHE A 464 5.03 -25.11 10.97
CA PHE A 464 5.80 -26.21 10.37
C PHE A 464 7.32 -26.08 10.66
N VAL A 465 7.90 -24.91 10.40
CA VAL A 465 9.35 -24.67 10.51
C VAL A 465 9.81 -24.86 11.96
N VAL A 466 9.08 -24.29 12.93
CA VAL A 466 9.37 -24.44 14.37
C VAL A 466 9.21 -25.90 14.84
N ASP A 467 8.16 -26.60 14.41
CA ASP A 467 7.97 -28.03 14.73
C ASP A 467 9.10 -28.93 14.15
N LYS A 468 9.76 -28.50 13.06
CA LYS A 468 10.95 -29.15 12.50
C LYS A 468 12.27 -28.58 13.01
N GLY A 469 12.26 -27.80 14.09
CA GLY A 469 13.46 -27.28 14.76
C GLY A 469 14.16 -26.14 14.03
N GLY A 470 13.42 -25.37 13.23
CA GLY A 470 13.82 -24.03 12.78
C GLY A 470 13.31 -22.94 13.73
N SER A 471 13.44 -21.67 13.32
CA SER A 471 12.91 -20.50 14.01
C SER A 471 11.68 -19.92 13.31
N LEU A 472 11.02 -18.96 13.96
CA LEU A 472 10.12 -18.04 13.27
C LEU A 472 10.85 -17.35 12.10
N ILE A 473 10.10 -17.01 11.05
CA ILE A 473 10.65 -16.60 9.75
C ILE A 473 11.29 -15.20 9.78
N GLY A 474 10.75 -14.24 10.52
CA GLY A 474 11.30 -12.88 10.57
C GLY A 474 11.16 -12.13 9.24
N ASN A 475 12.21 -11.40 8.84
CA ASN A 475 12.27 -10.78 7.52
C ASN A 475 12.36 -11.87 6.44
N ILE A 476 11.25 -12.11 5.74
CA ILE A 476 11.14 -13.17 4.74
C ILE A 476 11.78 -12.77 3.40
N ASN A 477 11.92 -11.48 3.07
CA ASN A 477 12.41 -11.01 1.77
C ASN A 477 13.76 -11.62 1.36
N PRO A 478 14.86 -11.54 2.14
CA PRO A 478 16.13 -12.18 1.76
C PRO A 478 16.00 -13.69 1.52
N VAL A 479 15.09 -14.35 2.24
CA VAL A 479 14.85 -15.80 2.13
C VAL A 479 14.10 -16.13 0.84
N LEU A 480 13.08 -15.36 0.45
CA LEU A 480 12.32 -15.59 -0.79
C LEU A 480 13.22 -15.53 -2.03
N TYR A 481 14.07 -14.52 -2.13
CA TYR A 481 14.96 -14.34 -3.29
C TYR A 481 16.14 -15.33 -3.27
N ALA A 482 16.67 -15.71 -2.10
CA ALA A 482 17.63 -16.81 -2.00
C ALA A 482 17.02 -18.16 -2.43
N ILE A 483 15.74 -18.39 -2.08
CA ILE A 483 14.98 -19.57 -2.50
C ILE A 483 14.79 -19.57 -4.02
N ALA A 484 14.41 -18.44 -4.62
CA ALA A 484 14.21 -18.29 -6.06
C ALA A 484 15.50 -18.48 -6.90
N GLN A 485 16.67 -18.14 -6.36
CA GLN A 485 17.95 -18.30 -7.07
C GLN A 485 18.38 -19.76 -7.31
N GLY A 486 17.98 -20.72 -6.47
CA GLY A 486 18.45 -22.11 -6.64
C GLY A 486 18.25 -23.06 -5.46
N THR A 487 17.05 -23.14 -4.89
CA THR A 487 16.72 -24.20 -3.91
C THR A 487 16.16 -25.48 -4.55
N PRO A 488 16.18 -26.65 -3.86
CA PRO A 488 15.90 -27.94 -4.49
C PRO A 488 14.45 -28.17 -4.95
N LEU A 489 13.50 -27.39 -4.46
CA LEU A 489 12.07 -27.51 -4.77
C LEU A 489 11.55 -26.20 -5.40
N PRO A 490 10.71 -26.24 -6.44
CA PRO A 490 10.11 -25.03 -7.02
C PRO A 490 9.10 -24.43 -6.02
N ALA A 491 9.50 -23.36 -5.33
CA ALA A 491 8.70 -22.71 -4.29
C ALA A 491 7.66 -21.72 -4.84
N PHE A 492 7.81 -21.26 -6.08
CA PHE A 492 6.96 -20.27 -6.71
C PHE A 492 6.40 -20.78 -8.04
N ARG A 493 5.25 -20.23 -8.45
CA ARG A 493 4.71 -20.32 -9.80
C ARG A 493 4.90 -18.98 -10.50
N ASP A 494 5.69 -19.01 -11.56
CA ASP A 494 6.00 -17.88 -12.44
C ASP A 494 4.75 -17.47 -13.25
N VAL A 495 4.36 -16.19 -13.21
CA VAL A 495 3.09 -15.67 -13.75
C VAL A 495 3.34 -14.86 -15.02
N VAL A 496 3.77 -15.54 -16.08
CA VAL A 496 4.31 -14.92 -17.31
C VAL A 496 3.29 -14.21 -18.23
N LEU A 497 2.08 -13.94 -17.77
CA LEU A 497 0.97 -13.44 -18.59
C LEU A 497 0.28 -12.21 -17.98
N GLY A 498 0.05 -11.21 -18.84
CA GLY A 498 -0.61 -9.96 -18.51
C GLY A 498 0.36 -8.81 -18.24
N GLY A 499 -0.01 -7.93 -17.31
CA GLY A 499 0.68 -6.70 -16.96
C GLY A 499 -0.12 -5.90 -15.94
N ASN A 500 0.36 -4.70 -15.63
CA ASN A 500 -0.40 -3.63 -14.99
C ASN A 500 -0.28 -2.36 -15.84
N ALA A 501 -0.59 -1.17 -15.32
CA ALA A 501 -0.54 0.06 -16.12
C ALA A 501 0.90 0.50 -16.45
N VAL A 502 1.93 -0.08 -15.81
CA VAL A 502 3.32 0.38 -15.89
C VAL A 502 4.31 -0.69 -16.39
N ALA A 503 3.95 -1.97 -16.33
CA ALA A 503 4.79 -3.10 -16.76
C ALA A 503 3.96 -4.25 -17.35
N ASN A 504 4.62 -5.10 -18.14
CA ASN A 504 4.08 -6.40 -18.55
C ASN A 504 4.69 -7.50 -17.67
N ALA A 505 3.94 -8.56 -17.43
CA ALA A 505 4.43 -9.75 -16.75
C ALA A 505 5.38 -10.57 -17.65
N GLY A 506 6.21 -11.44 -17.07
CA GLY A 506 7.15 -12.24 -17.87
C GLY A 506 8.11 -13.13 -17.05
N PRO A 507 8.89 -14.01 -17.72
CA PRO A 507 9.60 -15.10 -17.07
C PRO A 507 10.60 -14.68 -15.98
N GLY A 508 10.43 -15.28 -14.79
CA GLY A 508 11.27 -15.06 -13.62
C GLY A 508 10.69 -14.03 -12.66
N TYR A 509 11.43 -12.96 -12.40
CA TYR A 509 10.95 -11.83 -11.59
C TYR A 509 10.46 -10.70 -12.48
N ASP A 510 9.24 -10.21 -12.25
CA ASP A 510 8.68 -9.05 -12.93
C ASP A 510 8.10 -7.98 -11.98
N LEU A 511 7.73 -6.84 -12.56
CA LEU A 511 7.22 -5.66 -11.83
C LEU A 511 5.69 -5.65 -11.70
N VAL A 512 5.06 -6.83 -11.71
CA VAL A 512 3.61 -7.02 -11.75
C VAL A 512 3.18 -8.08 -10.73
N THR A 513 3.92 -9.19 -10.64
CA THR A 513 3.67 -10.31 -9.74
C THR A 513 4.88 -10.71 -8.88
N GLY A 514 6.02 -10.03 -9.07
CA GLY A 514 7.23 -10.24 -8.28
C GLY A 514 7.86 -11.58 -8.62
N LEU A 515 8.09 -12.42 -7.60
CA LEU A 515 8.52 -13.82 -7.76
C LEU A 515 7.36 -14.77 -8.13
N GLY A 516 6.13 -14.27 -8.29
CA GLY A 516 4.93 -15.08 -8.54
C GLY A 516 4.29 -15.64 -7.27
N THR A 517 3.50 -16.71 -7.40
CA THR A 517 2.61 -17.21 -6.33
C THR A 517 3.14 -18.48 -5.64
N PRO A 518 2.80 -18.75 -4.37
CA PRO A 518 3.50 -19.78 -3.59
C PRO A 518 3.02 -21.21 -3.88
N ASN A 519 3.98 -22.14 -3.93
CA ASN A 519 3.79 -23.53 -3.57
C ASN A 519 4.22 -23.71 -2.11
N VAL A 520 3.24 -23.69 -1.19
CA VAL A 520 3.49 -23.56 0.26
C VAL A 520 4.21 -24.76 0.85
N GLU A 521 3.93 -26.00 0.43
CA GLU A 521 4.70 -27.16 0.89
C GLU A 521 6.19 -27.10 0.47
N ASN A 522 6.48 -26.65 -0.76
CA ASN A 522 7.85 -26.49 -1.23
C ASN A 522 8.56 -25.32 -0.53
N LEU A 523 7.87 -24.17 -0.42
CA LEU A 523 8.39 -22.98 0.24
C LEU A 523 8.71 -23.22 1.73
N ALA A 524 7.81 -23.87 2.48
CA ALA A 524 8.03 -24.20 3.88
C ALA A 524 9.25 -25.13 4.10
N GLN A 525 9.48 -26.08 3.19
CA GLN A 525 10.66 -26.95 3.21
C GLN A 525 11.94 -26.19 2.85
N ASN A 526 11.91 -25.34 1.82
CA ASN A 526 13.08 -24.55 1.42
C ASN A 526 13.48 -23.51 2.49
N ILE A 527 12.51 -22.89 3.18
CA ILE A 527 12.76 -22.00 4.34
C ILE A 527 13.49 -22.78 5.45
N LEU A 528 13.01 -23.96 5.81
CA LEU A 528 13.62 -24.82 6.82
C LEU A 528 15.05 -25.27 6.44
N VAL A 529 15.30 -25.53 5.16
CA VAL A 529 16.64 -25.85 4.65
C VAL A 529 17.56 -24.61 4.73
N THR A 530 17.08 -23.45 4.31
CA THR A 530 17.85 -22.20 4.32
C THR A 530 18.28 -21.83 5.74
N GLN A 531 17.37 -21.90 6.72
CA GLN A 531 17.70 -21.67 8.14
C GLN A 531 18.81 -22.62 8.65
N LYS A 532 18.85 -23.87 8.17
CA LYS A 532 19.82 -24.91 8.60
C LYS A 532 21.12 -24.95 7.78
N VAL A 533 21.29 -24.02 6.84
CA VAL A 533 22.52 -23.82 6.06
C VAL A 533 23.18 -22.48 6.42
N VAL A 534 22.40 -21.51 6.92
CA VAL A 534 22.87 -20.18 7.33
C VAL A 534 23.13 -20.07 8.84
N GLY A 535 22.48 -20.91 9.66
CA GLY A 535 22.67 -21.01 11.12
C GLY A 535 23.36 -22.30 11.57
#